data_AF-E2C729-F1
#
_entry.id   AF-E2C729-F1
#
_cell.length_a   1.000
_cell.length_b   1.000
_cell.length_c   1.000
_cell.angle_alpha   90.00
_cell.angle_beta   90.00
_cell.angle_gamma   90.00
#
_symmetry.space_group_name_H-M   'P 1'
#
loop_
_entity.id
_entity.type
_entity.pdbx_description
1 polymer ?
#
loop_
_entity_poly.entity_id
_entity_poly.type
_entity_poly.pdbx_seq_one_letter_code
_entity_poly.pdbx_strand_id
1 'polypeptide(L)' 'LVYCERPTTREDMIRRMRDAIRSLHADEILRATNNFEERILACIEANGEHFKH' A
#
# COMPACT_ATOMS: atom_id res chain seq x y z
N LEU A 1 -3.53 -2.64 11.57
CA LEU A 1 -4.63 -2.42 12.53
C LEU A 1 -5.76 -1.54 12.01
N VAL A 2 -5.49 -0.49 11.21
CA VAL A 2 -6.53 0.51 10.82
C VAL A 2 -7.67 -0.07 9.97
N TYR A 3 -7.53 -1.24 9.36
CA TYR A 3 -8.59 -1.93 8.58
C TYR A 3 -9.23 -3.15 9.29
N CYS A 4 -8.79 -3.49 10.51
CA CYS A 4 -9.28 -4.69 11.22
C CYS A 4 -10.72 -4.54 11.72
N GLU A 5 -11.16 -3.32 12.02
CA GLU A 5 -12.53 -3.05 12.48
C GLU A 5 -13.44 -2.68 11.31
N ARG A 6 -14.71 -3.08 11.32
CA ARG A 6 -15.66 -2.65 10.28
C ARG A 6 -16.09 -1.20 10.55
N PRO A 7 -16.02 -0.29 9.58
CA PRO A 7 -16.50 1.07 9.78
C PRO A 7 -18.02 1.10 9.98
N THR A 8 -18.47 1.95 10.88
CA THR A 8 -19.89 2.14 11.22
C THR A 8 -20.54 3.24 10.39
N THR A 9 -19.76 4.23 9.93
CA THR A 9 -20.25 5.37 9.14
C THR A 9 -19.26 5.77 8.05
N ARG A 10 -19.69 6.62 7.12
CA ARG A 10 -18.83 7.24 6.11
C ARG A 10 -17.75 8.11 6.76
N GLU A 11 -18.12 8.88 7.78
CA GLU A 11 -17.27 9.79 8.52
C GLU A 11 -16.18 9.02 9.27
N ASP A 12 -16.53 7.88 9.85
CA ASP A 12 -15.57 6.96 10.48
C ASP A 12 -14.55 6.40 9.47
N MET A 13 -14.99 6.06 8.25
CA MET A 13 -14.06 5.64 7.20
C MET A 13 -13.09 6.75 6.81
N ILE A 14 -13.59 7.97 6.61
CA ILE A 14 -12.77 9.12 6.23
C ILE A 14 -11.73 9.40 7.31
N ARG A 15 -12.14 9.37 8.58
CA ARG A 15 -11.23 9.56 9.72
C ARG A 15 -10.12 8.48 9.73
N ARG A 16 -10.49 7.20 9.59
CA ARG A 16 -9.53 6.09 9.57
C ARG A 16 -8.54 6.16 8.41
N MET A 17 -8.98 6.56 7.22
CA MET A 17 -8.07 6.78 6.09
C MET A 17 -7.06 7.90 6.41
N ARG A 18 -7.51 9.01 6.98
CA ARG A 18 -6.62 10.11 7.38
C ARG A 18 -5.62 9.67 8.45
N ASP A 19 -6.07 8.93 9.44
CA ASP A 19 -5.21 8.43 10.52
C ASP A 19 -4.18 7.43 9.98
N ALA A 20 -4.58 6.52 9.07
CA ALA A 20 -3.67 5.59 8.40
C ALA A 20 -2.59 6.35 7.61
N ILE A 21 -2.98 7.34 6.80
CA ILE A 21 -2.03 8.14 6.01
C ILE A 21 -1.06 8.88 6.94
N ARG A 22 -1.55 9.45 8.05
CA ARG A 22 -0.72 10.15 9.03
C ARG A 22 0.23 9.23 9.80
N SER A 23 -0.14 7.95 9.96
CA SER A 23 0.72 6.95 10.60
C SER A 23 1.83 6.42 9.71
N LEU A 24 1.80 6.69 8.40
CA LEU A 24 2.86 6.27 7.50
C LEU A 24 4.15 7.02 7.81
N HIS A 25 5.22 6.27 8.02
CA HIS A 25 6.55 6.84 8.19
C HIS A 25 7.19 7.12 6.82
N ALA A 26 8.10 8.09 6.78
CA ALA A 26 8.76 8.50 5.53
C ALA A 26 9.57 7.37 4.87
N ASP A 27 10.12 6.45 5.67
CA ASP A 27 10.82 5.26 5.21
C ASP A 27 9.87 4.26 4.51
N GLU A 28 8.63 4.13 4.97
CA GLU A 28 7.64 3.29 4.29
C GLU A 28 7.29 3.81 2.91
N ILE A 29 7.18 5.14 2.76
CA ILE A 29 6.94 5.79 1.47
C ILE A 29 8.16 5.59 0.56
N LEU A 30 9.37 5.84 1.07
CA LEU A 30 10.61 5.67 0.31
C LEU A 30 10.80 4.22 -0.14
N ARG A 31 10.52 3.25 0.73
CA ARG A 31 10.56 1.82 0.41
C ARG A 31 9.58 1.48 -0.71
N ALA A 32 8.36 2.01 -0.67
CA ALA A 32 7.38 1.80 -1.72
C ALA A 32 7.83 2.40 -3.07
N THR A 33 8.45 3.59 -3.05
CA THR A 33 9.02 4.21 -4.26
C THR A 33 10.17 3.39 -4.84
N ASN A 34 11.11 2.95 -3.99
CA ASN A 34 12.27 2.18 -4.44
C ASN A 34 11.89 0.78 -4.95
N ASN A 35 10.82 0.18 -4.41
CA ASN A 35 10.32 -1.12 -4.88
C ASN A 35 9.75 -1.09 -6.31
N PHE A 36 9.51 0.09 -6.90
CA PHE A 36 8.99 0.18 -8.26
C PHE A 36 9.91 -0.50 -9.28
N GLU A 37 11.21 -0.24 -9.21
CA GLU A 37 12.20 -0.82 -10.12
C GLU A 37 12.23 -2.35 -10.00
N GLU A 38 12.24 -2.87 -8.76
CA GLU A 38 12.18 -4.32 -8.48
C GLU A 38 10.93 -4.96 -9.10
N ARG A 39 9.78 -4.29 -9.03
CA ARG A 39 8.53 -4.80 -9.63
C ARG A 39 8.54 -4.76 -11.15
N ILE A 40 9.21 -3.78 -11.76
CA ILE A 40 9.38 -3.74 -13.21
C ILE A 40 10.27 -4.89 -13.66
N LEU A 41 11.38 -5.15 -12.96
CA LEU A 41 12.25 -6.29 -13.25
C LEU A 41 11.49 -7.62 -13.16
N ALA A 42 10.75 -7.84 -12.07
CA ALA A 42 9.93 -9.04 -11.90
C ALA A 42 8.86 -9.21 -13.00
N CYS A 43 8.27 -8.10 -13.46
CA CYS A 43 7.32 -8.10 -14.58
C CYS A 43 8.00 -8.52 -15.90
N ILE A 44 9.20 -8.01 -16.17
CA ILE A 44 9.99 -8.36 -17.35
C ILE A 44 10.38 -9.85 -17.29
N GLU A 45 10.86 -10.34 -16.15
CA GLU A 45 11.21 -11.75 -15.94
C GLU A 45 10.03 -12.69 -16.13
N ALA A 46 8.82 -12.24 -15.77
CA ALA A 46 7.59 -12.97 -15.98
C ALA A 46 7.00 -12.80 -17.40
N ASN A 47 7.70 -12.14 -18.34
CA ASN A 47 7.19 -11.81 -19.67
C ASN A 47 5.83 -11.07 -19.64
N GLY A 48 5.62 -10.21 -18.64
CA GLY A 48 4.38 -9.48 -18.44
C GLY A 48 3.27 -10.25 -17.71
N GLU A 49 3.49 -11.52 -17.36
CA GLU A 49 2.54 -12.32 -16.57
C GLU A 49 2.52 -11.90 -15.08
N HIS A 50 1.53 -12.38 -14.34
CA HIS A 50 1.43 -12.11 -12.90
C HIS A 50 2.61 -12.76 -12.14
N PHE A 51 3.40 -11.93 -11.46
CA PHE A 51 4.64 -12.34 -10.77
C PHE A 51 4.55 -12.32 -9.24
N LYS A 52 3.37 -12.00 -8.67
CA LYS A 52 3.13 -12.11 -7.22
C LYS A 52 2.43 -13.44 -6.92
N HIS A 53 2.72 -14.00 -5.75
CA HIS A 53 2.09 -15.23 -5.26
C HIS A 53 0.85 -14.90 -4.43
#